data_AF-A0A383DEQ5-F1
#
_entry.id   AF-A0A383DEQ5-F1
#
_cell.length_a   1.000
_cell.length_b   1.000
_cell.length_c   1.000
_cell.angle_alpha   90.00
_cell.angle_beta   90.00
_cell.angle_gamma   90.00
#
_symmetry.space_group_name_H-M   'P 1'
#
loop_
_entity.id
_entity.type
_entity.pdbx_description
1 polymer ?
#
loop_
_entity_poly.entity_id
_entity_poly.type
_entity_poly.pdbx_seq_one_letter_code
_entity_poly.pdbx_strand_id
1 'polypeptide(L)'
;GKTTFYRWLNSDEERRARWNENMKRIAQDLVEESLEIAHGVTDKDDVPAARLKVETNRWTATKYDRVKFGDTREGVVAVQVNFGDQFLDALKELDEIKVVEAEVVEAEE
;
A
#
# COMPACT_ATOMS: atom_id res chain seq x y z
N GLY A 1 9.29 -30.68 11.88
CA GLY A 1 9.60 -29.48 12.65
C GLY A 1 8.58 -28.38 12.41
N LYS A 2 8.73 -27.59 11.33
CA LYS A 2 7.91 -26.40 11.04
C LYS A 2 6.40 -26.70 10.98
N THR A 3 5.98 -27.80 10.35
CA THR A 3 4.56 -28.18 10.22
C THR A 3 3.89 -28.51 11.56
N THR A 4 4.63 -29.08 12.53
CA THR A 4 4.12 -29.39 13.86
C THR A 4 3.94 -28.13 14.71
N PHE A 5 4.90 -27.21 14.62
CA PHE A 5 4.83 -25.92 15.32
C PHE A 5 3.63 -25.09 14.87
N TYR A 6 3.45 -24.89 13.55
CA TYR A 6 2.31 -24.12 13.05
C TYR A 6 0.97 -24.80 13.35
N ARG A 7 0.93 -26.13 13.39
CA ARG A 7 -0.27 -26.87 13.82
C ARG A 7 -0.59 -26.61 15.30
N TRP A 8 0.41 -26.63 16.18
CA TRP A 8 0.26 -26.29 17.59
C TRP A 8 -0.14 -24.81 17.77
N LEU A 9 0.46 -23.91 17.00
CA LEU A 9 0.16 -22.48 17.07
C LEU A 9 -1.28 -22.18 16.61
N ASN A 10 -1.75 -22.84 15.55
CA ASN A 10 -3.09 -22.66 15.01
C ASN A 10 -4.18 -23.38 15.83
N SER A 11 -3.80 -24.19 16.82
CA SER A 11 -4.77 -24.90 17.68
C SER A 11 -5.46 -24.01 18.71
N ASP A 12 -4.97 -22.78 18.89
CA ASP A 12 -5.41 -21.86 19.93
C ASP A 12 -5.23 -20.40 19.46
N GLU A 13 -6.33 -19.65 19.42
CA GLU A 13 -6.33 -18.27 18.93
C GLU A 13 -5.51 -17.33 19.81
N GLU A 14 -5.48 -17.56 21.13
CA GLU A 14 -4.71 -16.74 22.06
C GLU A 14 -3.19 -16.92 21.81
N ARG A 15 -2.76 -18.16 21.54
CA ARG A 15 -1.35 -18.42 21.18
C ARG A 15 -0.98 -17.75 19.87
N ARG A 16 -1.87 -17.82 18.87
CA ARG A 16 -1.67 -17.12 17.60
C ARG A 16 -1.59 -15.60 17.82
N ALA A 17 -2.42 -15.04 18.70
CA ALA A 17 -2.37 -13.61 19.03
C ALA A 17 -1.04 -13.21 19.70
N ARG A 18 -0.62 -13.94 20.74
CA ARG A 18 0.66 -13.72 21.43
C ARG A 18 1.86 -13.86 20.48
N TRP A 19 1.80 -14.83 19.57
CA TRP A 19 2.83 -14.97 18.54
C TRP A 19 2.90 -13.76 17.62
N ASN A 20 1.76 -13.26 17.12
CA ASN A 20 1.76 -12.06 16.28
C ASN A 20 2.29 -10.84 17.04
N GLU A 21 1.98 -10.69 18.32
CA GLU A 21 2.54 -9.64 19.17
C GLU A 21 4.07 -9.79 19.29
N ASN A 22 4.57 -11.00 19.49
CA ASN A 22 6.00 -11.27 19.49
C ASN A 22 6.66 -10.93 18.13
N MET A 23 6.01 -11.23 17.01
CA MET A 23 6.53 -10.86 15.69
C MET A 23 6.67 -9.34 15.54
N LYS A 24 5.77 -8.54 16.12
CA LYS A 24 5.90 -7.07 16.15
C LYS A 24 7.10 -6.59 16.96
N ARG A 25 7.41 -7.25 18.09
CA ARG A 25 8.62 -6.98 18.87
C ARG A 25 9.87 -7.27 18.05
N ILE A 26 9.92 -8.44 17.41
CA ILE A 26 11.01 -8.81 16.48
C ILE A 26 11.16 -7.76 15.37
N ALA A 27 10.05 -7.23 14.84
CA ALA A 27 10.10 -6.17 13.84
C ALA A 27 10.82 -4.90 14.34
N GLN A 28 10.65 -4.53 15.62
CA GLN A 28 11.38 -3.42 16.22
C GLN A 28 12.86 -3.72 16.34
N ASP A 29 13.21 -4.91 16.84
CA ASP A 29 14.61 -5.33 17.02
C ASP A 29 15.36 -5.34 15.68
N LEU A 30 14.72 -5.81 14.60
CA LEU A 30 15.31 -5.80 13.24
C LEU A 30 15.58 -4.39 12.72
N VAL A 31 14.73 -3.42 13.05
CA VAL A 31 14.93 -2.02 12.66
C VAL A 31 16.07 -1.40 13.46
N GLU A 32 16.17 -1.72 14.75
CA GLU A 32 17.29 -1.27 15.59
C GLU A 32 18.62 -1.87 15.11
N GLU A 33 18.66 -3.18 14.85
CA GLU A 33 19.83 -3.85 14.25
C GLU A 33 20.21 -3.24 12.90
N SER A 34 19.23 -2.81 12.10
CA SER A 34 19.52 -2.14 10.83
C SER A 34 20.28 -0.82 11.02
N LEU A 35 19.96 -0.06 12.08
CA LEU A 35 20.68 1.17 12.42
C LEU A 35 22.10 0.86 12.90
N GLU A 36 22.26 -0.17 13.73
CA GLU A 36 23.58 -0.63 14.19
C GLU A 36 24.45 -1.06 13.02
N ILE A 37 23.91 -1.85 12.09
CA ILE A 37 24.62 -2.28 10.88
C ILE A 37 25.04 -1.07 10.06
N ALA A 38 24.12 -0.13 9.80
CA ALA A 38 24.41 1.04 8.98
C ALA A 38 25.49 1.93 9.60
N HIS A 39 25.45 2.16 10.91
CA HIS A 39 26.43 2.97 11.62
C HIS A 39 27.76 2.25 11.89
N GLY A 40 27.75 0.92 11.94
CA GLY A 40 28.93 0.09 12.20
C GLY A 40 29.85 -0.10 10.99
N VAL A 41 29.45 0.34 9.79
CA VAL A 41 30.30 0.21 8.59
C VAL A 41 31.46 1.20 8.66
N THR A 42 32.68 0.66 8.72
CA THR A 42 33.92 1.45 8.70
C THR A 42 34.68 1.34 7.39
N ASP A 43 34.52 0.22 6.66
CA ASP A 43 35.16 -0.01 5.35
C ASP A 43 34.16 0.20 4.21
N LYS A 44 34.63 0.81 3.11
CA LYS A 44 33.83 1.03 1.91
C LYS A 44 33.45 -0.27 1.22
N ASP A 45 34.31 -1.29 1.29
CA ASP A 45 34.06 -2.57 0.61
C ASP A 45 32.94 -3.38 1.28
N ASP A 46 32.63 -3.11 2.55
CA ASP A 46 31.55 -3.74 3.30
C ASP A 46 30.18 -3.08 3.09
N VAL A 47 30.15 -1.86 2.53
CA VAL A 47 28.91 -1.08 2.29
C VAL A 47 27.86 -1.88 1.50
N PRO A 48 28.18 -2.60 0.41
CA PRO A 48 27.18 -3.37 -0.34
C PRO A 48 26.53 -4.48 0.50
N ALA A 49 27.32 -5.18 1.30
CA ALA A 49 26.83 -6.26 2.16
C ALA A 49 25.98 -5.72 3.31
N ALA A 50 26.43 -4.63 3.95
CA ALA A 50 25.68 -3.95 5.00
C ALA A 50 24.33 -3.43 4.49
N ARG A 51 24.33 -2.83 3.30
CA ARG A 51 23.10 -2.37 2.64
C ARG A 51 22.10 -3.52 2.42
N LEU A 52 22.56 -4.66 1.91
CA LEU A 52 21.69 -5.83 1.70
C LEU A 52 21.06 -6.32 3.02
N LYS A 53 21.83 -6.35 4.11
CA LYS A 53 21.32 -6.72 5.43
C LYS A 53 20.24 -5.75 5.92
N VAL A 54 20.52 -4.44 5.83
CA VAL A 54 19.56 -3.38 6.20
C VAL A 54 18.27 -3.49 5.38
N GLU A 55 18.36 -3.68 4.07
CA GLU A 55 17.20 -3.82 3.19
C GLU A 55 16.38 -5.08 3.54
N THR A 56 17.04 -6.20 3.84
CA THR A 56 16.37 -7.45 4.24
C THR A 56 15.67 -7.31 5.59
N ASN A 57 16.33 -6.70 6.58
CA ASN A 57 15.77 -6.46 7.90
C ASN A 57 14.56 -5.52 7.82
N ARG A 58 14.69 -4.40 7.08
CA ARG A 58 13.57 -3.47 6.85
C ARG A 58 12.38 -4.15 6.17
N TRP A 59 12.63 -4.92 5.11
CA TRP A 59 11.55 -5.66 4.41
C TRP A 59 10.85 -6.64 5.36
N THR A 60 11.61 -7.34 6.20
CA THR A 60 11.08 -8.32 7.14
C THR A 60 10.26 -7.63 8.25
N ALA A 61 10.76 -6.51 8.79
CA ALA A 61 10.04 -5.69 9.76
C ALA A 61 8.70 -5.18 9.20
N THR A 62 8.67 -4.71 7.95
CA THR A 62 7.42 -4.32 7.25
C THR A 62 6.41 -5.47 7.14
N LYS A 63 6.87 -6.72 6.99
CA LYS A 63 5.95 -7.88 6.93
C LYS A 63 5.42 -8.26 8.31
N TYR A 64 6.20 -8.08 9.37
CA TYR A 64 5.81 -8.43 10.73
C TYR A 64 4.96 -7.36 11.40
N ASP A 65 5.23 -6.08 11.14
CA ASP A 65 4.41 -4.96 11.57
C ASP A 65 4.21 -3.94 10.45
N ARG A 66 3.24 -4.22 9.57
CA ARG A 66 2.87 -3.33 8.47
C ARG A 66 2.26 -2.01 8.95
N VAL A 67 1.64 -2.00 10.13
CA VAL A 67 1.00 -0.78 10.66
C VAL A 67 2.08 0.23 11.03
N LYS A 68 3.18 -0.24 11.65
CA LYS A 68 4.27 0.63 12.10
C LYS A 68 5.34 0.90 11.03
N PHE A 69 5.69 -0.12 10.23
CA PHE A 69 6.82 -0.07 9.29
C PHE A 69 6.44 -0.28 7.83
N GLY A 70 5.14 -0.36 7.53
CA GLY A 70 4.66 -0.41 6.15
C GLY A 70 4.80 0.94 5.46
N ASP A 71 4.95 0.89 4.13
CA ASP A 71 4.82 2.10 3.33
C ASP A 71 3.41 2.66 3.52
N THR A 72 3.32 3.85 4.13
CA THR A 72 2.11 4.67 4.15
C THR A 72 1.92 5.24 2.74
N ARG A 73 1.42 4.42 1.81
CA ARG A 73 0.82 4.91 0.57
C ARG A 73 -0.56 5.51 0.83
N GLU A 74 -0.67 6.29 1.91
CA GLU A 74 -1.80 7.19 2.10
C GLU A 74 -1.55 8.35 1.14
N GLY A 75 -2.28 8.41 0.01
CA GLY A 75 -2.38 9.64 -0.77
C GLY A 75 -1.99 9.63 -2.25
N VAL A 76 -1.91 8.49 -2.93
CA VAL A 76 -2.07 8.48 -4.40
C VAL A 76 -3.15 7.48 -4.78
N VAL A 77 -4.37 7.74 -4.32
CA VAL A 77 -5.52 7.40 -5.14
C VAL A 77 -5.44 8.39 -6.30
N ALA A 78 -4.81 7.98 -7.40
CA ALA A 78 -4.95 8.70 -8.66
C ALA A 78 -6.42 8.57 -9.06
N VAL A 79 -7.26 9.49 -8.60
CA VAL A 79 -8.59 9.69 -9.16
C VAL A 79 -8.34 10.25 -10.56
N GLN A 80 -8.17 9.36 -11.54
CA GLN A 80 -8.21 9.74 -12.93
C GLN A 80 -9.65 10.17 -13.22
N VAL A 81 -9.92 11.46 -13.11
CA VAL A 81 -11.13 12.05 -13.67
C VAL A 81 -10.98 11.97 -15.19
N ASN A 82 -11.69 11.04 -15.81
CA ASN A 82 -11.79 10.96 -17.27
C ASN A 82 -12.71 12.09 -17.76
N PHE A 83 -12.13 13.26 -18.05
CA PHE A 83 -12.84 14.40 -18.63
C PHE A 83 -13.46 14.12 -20.01
N GLY A 84 -13.03 13.04 -20.67
CA GLY A 84 -13.57 12.62 -21.97
C GLY A 84 -15.04 12.21 -21.90
N ASP A 85 -15.42 11.40 -20.90
CA ASP A 85 -16.81 10.93 -20.76
C ASP A 85 -17.74 12.06 -20.32
N GLN A 86 -17.27 12.93 -19.41
CA GLN A 86 -18.02 14.11 -18.97
C GLN A 86 -18.24 15.12 -20.10
N PHE A 87 -17.27 15.28 -21.01
CA PHE A 87 -17.41 16.15 -22.17
C PHE A 87 -18.36 15.56 -23.22
N LEU A 88 -18.31 14.24 -23.45
CA LEU A 88 -19.24 13.56 -24.34
C LEU A 88 -20.68 13.60 -23.83
N ASP A 89 -20.89 13.46 -22.53
CA ASP A 89 -22.21 13.57 -21.93
C ASP A 89 -22.74 15.00 -21.97
N ALA A 90 -21.90 16.01 -21.72
CA ALA A 90 -22.27 17.41 -21.90
C ALA A 90 -22.62 17.77 -23.36
N LEU A 91 -21.93 17.17 -24.33
CA LEU A 91 -22.26 17.35 -25.75
C LEU A 91 -23.60 16.71 -26.12
N LYS A 92 -23.94 15.54 -25.57
CA LYS A 92 -25.24 14.90 -25.79
C LYS A 92 -26.37 15.73 -25.18
N GLU A 93 -26.19 16.23 -23.96
CA GLU A 93 -27.16 17.09 -23.29
C GLU A 93 -27.40 18.38 -24.09
N LEU A 94 -26.34 18.98 -24.66
CA LEU A 94 -26.49 20.15 -25.52
C LEU A 94 -27.22 19.84 -26.84
N ASP A 95 -27.02 18.65 -27.41
CA ASP A 95 -27.71 18.23 -28.64
C ASP A 95 -29.20 17.99 -28.39
N GLU A 96 -29.54 17.35 -27.27
CA GLU A 96 -30.93 17.17 -26.84
C GLU A 96 -31.65 18.51 -26.64
N ILE A 97 -30.99 19.50 -26.04
CA ILE A 97 -31.56 20.85 -25.85
C ILE A 97 -31.85 21.54 -27.20
N LYS A 98 -30.98 21.39 -28.19
CA LYS A 98 -31.18 22.00 -29.52
C LYS A 98 -32.34 21.39 -30.29
N VAL A 99 -32.59 20.08 -30.15
CA VAL A 99 -33.72 19.41 -30.79
C VAL A 99 -35.04 19.94 -30.22
N VAL A 100 -35.11 20.16 -28.91
CA VAL A 100 -36.30 20.74 -28.26
C VAL A 100 -36.53 22.18 -28.75
N GLU A 101 -35.49 23.00 -28.87
CA GLU A 101 -35.63 24.37 -29.41
C GLU A 101 -36.12 24.37 -30.87
N ALA A 102 -35.65 23.43 -31.70
CA ALA A 102 -36.09 23.32 -33.09
C ALA A 102 -37.56 22.88 -33.22
N GLU A 103 -38.03 21.95 -32.39
CA GLU A 103 -39.41 21.47 -32.40
C GLU A 103 -40.42 22.53 -31.90
N VAL A 104 -40.00 23.40 -30.96
CA VAL A 104 -40.83 24.52 -30.49
C VAL A 104 -41.00 25.59 -31.56
N VAL A 105 -39.97 25.86 -32.37
CA VAL A 105 -40.05 26.84 -33.47
C VAL A 105 -40.96 26.37 -34.60
N GLU A 106 -40.97 25.07 -34.94
CA GLU A 106 -41.91 24.52 -35.93
C GLU A 106 -43.36 24.46 -35.44
N ALA A 107 -43.61 24.47 -34.13
CA ALA A 107 -44.96 24.49 -33.55
C ALA A 107 -45.59 25.89 -33.47
N GLU A 108 -44.80 26.95 -33.69
CA GLU A 108 -45.24 28.35 -33.66
C GLU A 108 -45.40 29.00 -35.06
N GLU A 109 -45.10 28.28 -36.16
CA GLU A 109 -45.42 28.68 -37.55
C GLU A 109 -46.77 28.15 -38.07
#